data_AF-A0A8J7MMG1-F1
#
_entry.id   AF-A0A8J7MMG1-F1
#
_cell.length_a   1.000
_cell.length_b   1.000
_cell.length_c   1.000
_cell.angle_alpha   90.00
_cell.angle_beta   90.00
_cell.angle_gamma   90.00
#
_symmetry.space_group_name_H-M   'P 1'
#
loop_
_entity.id
_entity.type
_entity.pdbx_description
1 polymer ?
#
loop_
_entity_poly.entity_id
_entity_poly.type
_entity_poly.pdbx_seq_one_letter_code
_entity_poly.pdbx_strand_id
1 'polypeptide(L)'
;MRTILVLVITCLCHVFTHAQTTLTFDGVDDYTQSNYYSQLDLGTGNFALEAMVSNLDFTISDTLTILAQQNANSTQGIRWSITHNTILIKIENTSYYMSHTFAGCTHLAVVRDNGALLFYANHILLGTQSIAAIATISCTSCDLLMGKTIDDNNYFKGALDEVRIWNTTRSAINIESYETTCLDSTATTNTSLVGYWNFEENTGQFANNLGNIACYARLGNTFYSDGNDPTWTTTSCVSSTCYSNGLASFSLSDNNPKEADLVMLNNTSINSSVVYWNINGDTTVSVDSLQYAFPLGMNVIQLAVTSASGLSARTILLDVKRPKYPCGADEYTIWKQSNDPNYLRTQSLLYRAASAGFSSGKEYHIPVIFHVIANNQATLNAFPASRIQAQLDTLNKYFSKDSTGISFCLAQEPLSVTAGSFISWGQFGSTVPGITYLLDTLEQYDFTNPVYVNELMRQLPFDAEEYLNIYIVDTIIYPGSSFLGVSSVGP
;
A
#
# COMPACT_ATOMS: atom_id res chain seq x y z
N MET A 1 -1.29 -53.25 49.13
CA MET A 1 -0.66 -52.78 47.87
C MET A 1 -1.38 -51.53 47.43
N ARG A 2 -0.71 -50.38 47.47
CA ARG A 2 -1.22 -49.12 46.89
C ARG A 2 -0.55 -48.94 45.53
N THR A 3 -1.32 -49.10 44.47
CA THR A 3 -0.87 -48.93 43.09
C THR A 3 -0.79 -47.43 42.80
N ILE A 4 0.42 -46.92 42.56
CA ILE A 4 0.65 -45.54 42.12
C ILE A 4 0.46 -45.53 40.60
N LEU A 5 -0.57 -44.83 40.13
CA LEU A 5 -0.78 -44.56 38.71
C LEU A 5 0.10 -43.37 38.32
N VAL A 6 1.21 -43.61 37.63
CA VAL A 6 2.05 -42.55 37.06
C VAL A 6 1.39 -42.07 35.78
N LEU A 7 0.84 -40.86 35.80
CA LEU A 7 0.33 -40.17 34.62
C LEU A 7 1.52 -39.62 33.84
N VAL A 8 1.94 -40.30 32.77
CA VAL A 8 2.93 -39.79 31.82
C VAL A 8 2.22 -38.80 30.90
N ILE A 9 2.36 -37.50 31.20
CA ILE A 9 1.94 -36.43 30.27
C ILE A 9 3.03 -36.36 29.19
N THR A 10 2.81 -37.02 28.06
CA THR A 10 3.57 -36.76 26.84
C THR A 10 3.19 -35.38 26.34
N CYS A 11 4.07 -34.40 26.57
CA CYS A 11 4.02 -33.10 25.91
C CYS A 11 4.27 -33.33 24.41
N LEU A 12 3.20 -33.53 23.63
CA LEU A 12 3.29 -33.50 22.17
C LEU A 12 3.55 -32.04 21.79
N CYS A 13 4.84 -31.69 21.66
CA CYS A 13 5.27 -30.47 20.98
C CYS A 13 4.78 -30.56 19.53
N HIS A 14 3.63 -29.95 19.23
CA HIS A 14 3.16 -29.81 17.86
C HIS A 14 4.02 -28.74 17.20
N VAL A 15 5.11 -29.16 16.56
CA VAL A 15 5.82 -28.31 15.60
C VAL A 15 4.87 -28.19 14.41
N PHE A 16 4.24 -27.02 14.24
CA PHE A 16 3.49 -26.73 13.02
C PHE A 16 4.49 -26.68 11.86
N THR A 17 4.54 -27.73 11.05
CA THR A 17 5.33 -27.73 9.80
C THR A 17 4.58 -26.89 8.77
N HIS A 18 5.17 -25.77 8.36
CA HIS A 18 4.66 -24.97 7.25
C HIS A 18 4.91 -25.73 5.95
N ALA A 19 3.87 -25.93 5.12
CA ALA A 19 4.07 -26.46 3.78
C ALA A 19 4.86 -25.42 2.97
N GLN A 20 5.94 -25.83 2.29
CA GLN A 20 6.71 -24.93 1.45
C GLN A 20 5.86 -24.46 0.27
N THR A 21 6.04 -23.20 -0.11
CA THR A 21 5.36 -22.59 -1.24
C THR A 21 6.34 -22.03 -2.25
N THR A 22 5.85 -21.84 -3.47
CA THR A 22 6.62 -21.36 -4.61
C THR A 22 5.70 -20.51 -5.48
N LEU A 23 6.27 -19.68 -6.35
CA LEU A 23 5.50 -19.00 -7.40
C LEU A 23 5.59 -19.78 -8.69
N THR A 24 4.42 -20.12 -9.26
CA THR A 24 4.29 -20.75 -10.57
C THR A 24 3.91 -19.71 -11.62
N PHE A 25 4.62 -19.73 -12.74
CA PHE A 25 4.47 -18.82 -13.87
C PHE A 25 4.00 -19.62 -15.09
N ASP A 26 3.05 -19.08 -15.84
CA ASP A 26 2.37 -19.78 -16.93
C ASP A 26 3.05 -19.65 -18.31
N GLY A 27 4.06 -18.78 -18.43
CA GLY A 27 4.80 -18.52 -19.66
C GLY A 27 4.16 -17.53 -20.63
N VAL A 28 3.13 -16.79 -20.21
CA VAL A 28 2.40 -15.84 -21.06
C VAL A 28 2.62 -14.40 -20.61
N ASP A 29 2.23 -14.07 -19.38
CA ASP A 29 2.28 -12.70 -18.87
C ASP A 29 2.65 -12.61 -17.39
N ASP A 30 2.78 -13.73 -16.69
CA ASP A 30 3.18 -13.80 -15.27
C ASP A 30 4.57 -13.23 -15.00
N TYR A 31 4.66 -12.34 -14.01
CA TYR A 31 5.93 -11.86 -13.48
C TYR A 31 5.79 -11.29 -12.06
N THR A 32 6.92 -11.05 -11.40
CA THR A 32 6.99 -10.16 -10.24
C THR A 32 7.91 -8.99 -10.51
N GLN A 33 7.65 -7.86 -9.86
CA GLN A 33 8.38 -6.61 -10.02
C GLN A 33 8.76 -6.03 -8.67
N SER A 34 10.05 -5.87 -8.43
CA SER A 34 10.57 -4.97 -7.40
C SER A 34 10.99 -3.67 -8.07
N ASN A 35 10.56 -2.54 -7.51
CA ASN A 35 11.05 -1.23 -7.93
C ASN A 35 12.58 -1.16 -7.83
N TYR A 36 13.18 -0.20 -8.53
CA TYR A 36 14.60 0.09 -8.43
C TYR A 36 15.06 0.40 -6.98
N TYR A 37 16.12 -0.28 -6.55
CA TYR A 37 16.91 0.02 -5.34
C TYR A 37 18.40 -0.04 -5.70
N SER A 38 19.17 0.97 -5.28
CA SER A 38 20.59 1.09 -5.65
C SER A 38 21.47 -0.03 -5.09
N GLN A 39 21.06 -0.68 -4.01
CA GLN A 39 21.76 -1.84 -3.45
C GLN A 39 21.63 -3.10 -4.33
N LEU A 40 20.69 -3.14 -5.28
CA LEU A 40 20.61 -4.19 -6.30
C LEU A 40 21.57 -3.93 -7.47
N ASP A 41 22.23 -2.76 -7.54
CA ASP A 41 23.18 -2.44 -8.60
C ASP A 41 24.49 -3.21 -8.43
N LEU A 42 24.67 -4.26 -9.22
CA LEU A 42 25.86 -5.12 -9.17
C LEU A 42 27.11 -4.46 -9.80
N GLY A 43 26.93 -3.50 -10.71
CA GLY A 43 28.00 -2.72 -11.32
C GLY A 43 29.15 -3.58 -11.88
N THR A 44 30.39 -3.25 -11.48
CA THR A 44 31.60 -4.03 -11.78
C THR A 44 31.96 -5.05 -10.70
N GLY A 45 31.18 -5.13 -9.61
CA GLY A 45 31.45 -6.02 -8.50
C GLY A 45 31.35 -7.50 -8.89
N ASN A 46 31.91 -8.34 -8.03
CA ASN A 46 31.60 -9.77 -8.01
C ASN A 46 30.17 -9.95 -7.50
N PHE A 47 29.52 -11.03 -7.92
CA PHE A 47 28.15 -11.33 -7.49
C PHE A 47 27.88 -12.83 -7.53
N ALA A 48 26.77 -13.24 -6.91
CA ALA A 48 26.15 -14.53 -7.17
C ALA A 48 24.64 -14.35 -7.31
N LEU A 49 24.08 -14.95 -8.35
CA LEU A 49 22.65 -15.15 -8.53
C LEU A 49 22.34 -16.60 -8.25
N GLU A 50 21.31 -16.88 -7.45
CA GLU A 50 20.85 -18.23 -7.15
C GLU A 50 19.33 -18.30 -7.32
N ALA A 51 18.80 -19.46 -7.73
CA ALA A 51 17.37 -19.72 -7.79
C ALA A 51 17.12 -21.23 -7.80
N MET A 52 16.07 -21.68 -7.13
CA MET A 52 15.49 -22.99 -7.31
C MET A 52 14.44 -22.93 -8.43
N VAL A 53 14.59 -23.80 -9.43
CA VAL A 53 13.64 -23.93 -10.54
C VAL A 53 13.06 -25.33 -10.56
N SER A 54 11.77 -25.44 -10.87
CA SER A 54 11.09 -26.74 -11.02
C SER A 54 9.89 -26.64 -11.94
N ASN A 55 9.29 -27.79 -12.27
CA ASN A 55 8.11 -27.88 -13.16
C ASN A 55 8.28 -27.10 -14.47
N LEU A 56 9.51 -27.06 -14.98
CA LEU A 56 9.86 -26.32 -16.20
C LEU A 56 9.14 -26.95 -17.40
N ASP A 57 8.40 -26.14 -18.14
CA ASP A 57 7.73 -26.56 -19.37
C ASP A 57 8.36 -25.81 -20.55
N PHE A 58 9.28 -26.50 -21.24
CA PHE A 58 10.00 -25.98 -22.38
C PHE A 58 9.41 -26.49 -23.70
N THR A 59 9.28 -25.60 -24.67
CA THR A 59 9.45 -25.92 -26.08
C THR A 59 10.91 -25.76 -26.51
N ILE A 60 11.29 -26.33 -27.66
CA ILE A 60 12.69 -26.31 -28.12
C ILE A 60 13.21 -24.90 -28.47
N SER A 61 12.30 -23.96 -28.75
CA SER A 61 12.61 -22.57 -29.07
C SER A 61 12.53 -21.64 -27.86
N ASP A 62 12.09 -22.13 -26.71
CA ASP A 62 11.80 -21.27 -25.57
C ASP A 62 13.09 -20.77 -24.91
N THR A 63 13.02 -19.51 -24.50
CA THR A 63 13.93 -18.91 -23.54
C THR A 63 13.08 -18.41 -22.38
N LEU A 64 13.22 -19.05 -21.22
CA LEU A 64 12.48 -18.72 -20.00
C LEU A 64 13.35 -17.80 -19.14
N THR A 65 12.83 -16.65 -18.70
CA THR A 65 13.61 -15.66 -17.96
C THR A 65 13.37 -15.75 -16.46
N ILE A 66 14.38 -16.15 -15.70
CA ILE A 66 14.32 -16.20 -14.25
C ILE A 66 14.30 -14.77 -13.69
N LEU A 67 15.25 -13.94 -14.13
CA LEU A 67 15.46 -12.60 -13.60
C LEU A 67 16.00 -11.65 -14.68
N ALA A 68 15.49 -10.42 -14.71
CA ALA A 68 15.98 -9.35 -15.56
C ALA A 68 16.01 -8.01 -14.81
N GLN A 69 17.12 -7.30 -14.95
CA GLN A 69 17.26 -5.90 -14.56
C GLN A 69 17.91 -5.17 -15.73
N GLN A 70 17.07 -4.69 -16.65
CA GLN A 70 17.50 -4.19 -17.96
C GLN A 70 16.80 -2.90 -18.34
N ASN A 71 17.42 -2.15 -19.26
CA ASN A 71 16.83 -0.93 -19.79
C ASN A 71 15.71 -1.32 -20.78
N ALA A 72 14.84 -0.38 -21.15
CA ALA A 72 13.70 -0.65 -22.03
C ALA A 72 14.06 -1.33 -23.38
N ASN A 73 15.32 -1.22 -23.83
CA ASN A 73 15.78 -1.83 -25.09
C ASN A 73 16.52 -3.16 -24.90
N SER A 74 16.60 -3.71 -23.68
CA SER A 74 17.30 -4.96 -23.37
C SER A 74 18.80 -4.98 -23.74
N THR A 75 19.45 -3.81 -23.84
CA THR A 75 20.86 -3.64 -24.25
C THR A 75 21.81 -3.36 -23.09
N GLN A 76 21.30 -2.81 -21.99
CA GLN A 76 22.06 -2.53 -20.78
C GLN A 76 21.46 -3.29 -19.61
N GLY A 77 22.29 -3.65 -18.64
CA GLY A 77 21.87 -4.40 -17.46
C GLY A 77 22.19 -5.89 -17.53
N ILE A 78 21.43 -6.68 -16.78
CA ILE A 78 21.65 -8.11 -16.63
C ILE A 78 20.35 -8.88 -16.86
N ARG A 79 20.45 -10.02 -17.55
CA ARG A 79 19.36 -10.98 -17.72
C ARG A 79 19.87 -12.38 -17.46
N TRP A 80 19.14 -13.12 -16.66
CA TRP A 80 19.36 -14.53 -16.42
C TRP A 80 18.16 -15.34 -16.93
N SER A 81 18.43 -16.19 -17.91
CA SER A 81 17.43 -17.02 -18.56
C SER A 81 17.93 -18.46 -18.67
N ILE A 82 17.01 -19.37 -18.99
CA ILE A 82 17.28 -20.76 -19.32
C ILE A 82 16.56 -21.12 -20.62
N THR A 83 17.16 -21.98 -21.42
CA THR A 83 16.49 -22.65 -22.55
C THR A 83 16.33 -24.12 -22.22
N HIS A 84 15.74 -24.90 -23.14
CA HIS A 84 15.59 -26.34 -22.95
C HIS A 84 16.85 -27.09 -22.50
N ASN A 85 18.06 -26.61 -22.86
CA ASN A 85 19.31 -27.29 -22.54
C ASN A 85 20.48 -26.36 -22.15
N THR A 86 20.21 -25.11 -21.82
CA THR A 86 21.26 -24.11 -21.60
C THR A 86 20.87 -23.12 -20.50
N ILE A 87 21.81 -22.79 -19.64
CA ILE A 87 21.76 -21.62 -18.75
C ILE A 87 22.38 -20.43 -19.49
N LEU A 88 21.67 -19.32 -19.54
CA LEU A 88 22.06 -18.11 -20.26
C LEU A 88 22.15 -16.93 -19.29
N ILE A 89 23.28 -16.24 -19.26
CA ILE A 89 23.37 -14.92 -18.63
C ILE A 89 23.82 -13.89 -19.66
N LYS A 90 23.04 -12.83 -19.82
CA LYS A 90 23.38 -11.67 -20.64
C LYS A 90 23.77 -10.53 -19.73
N ILE A 91 24.97 -10.00 -19.92
CA ILE A 91 25.47 -8.81 -19.24
C ILE A 91 25.74 -7.77 -20.32
N GLU A 92 25.08 -6.62 -20.24
CA GLU A 92 25.07 -5.61 -21.29
C GLU A 92 24.68 -6.25 -22.64
N ASN A 93 25.54 -6.19 -23.66
CA ASN A 93 25.31 -6.78 -24.98
C ASN A 93 25.97 -8.15 -25.17
N THR A 94 26.55 -8.74 -24.12
CA THR A 94 27.28 -10.01 -24.22
C THR A 94 26.51 -11.12 -23.53
N SER A 95 26.28 -12.21 -24.26
CA SER A 95 25.62 -13.42 -23.76
C SER A 95 26.65 -14.51 -23.47
N TYR A 96 26.50 -15.17 -22.33
CA TYR A 96 27.29 -16.32 -21.90
C TYR A 96 26.34 -17.51 -21.71
N TYR A 97 26.80 -18.69 -22.13
CA TYR A 97 25.98 -19.89 -22.23
C TYR A 97 26.66 -21.06 -21.52
N MET A 98 25.89 -21.85 -20.77
CA MET A 98 26.37 -23.10 -20.19
C MET A 98 25.37 -24.20 -20.46
N SER A 99 25.79 -25.26 -21.16
CA SER A 99 24.95 -26.42 -21.40
C SER A 99 24.57 -27.12 -20.10
N HIS A 100 23.28 -27.42 -19.94
CA HIS A 100 22.74 -28.18 -18.82
C HIS A 100 21.40 -28.79 -19.21
N THR A 101 21.13 -30.02 -18.81
CA THR A 101 19.81 -30.65 -18.99
C THR A 101 19.05 -30.59 -17.68
N PHE A 102 17.92 -29.90 -17.68
CA PHE A 102 17.08 -29.71 -16.49
C PHE A 102 16.24 -30.94 -16.19
N ALA A 103 16.09 -31.28 -14.90
CA ALA A 103 15.22 -32.36 -14.44
C ALA A 103 14.72 -32.09 -13.02
N GLY A 104 13.41 -32.22 -12.79
CA GLY A 104 12.80 -32.06 -11.48
C GLY A 104 13.12 -30.70 -10.85
N CYS A 105 13.38 -30.70 -9.54
CA CYS A 105 13.91 -29.55 -8.81
C CYS A 105 15.39 -29.37 -9.15
N THR A 106 15.79 -28.18 -9.58
CA THR A 106 17.18 -27.85 -9.90
C THR A 106 17.54 -26.51 -9.26
N HIS A 107 18.51 -26.52 -8.35
CA HIS A 107 19.11 -25.28 -7.87
C HIS A 107 20.13 -24.79 -8.89
N LEU A 108 20.02 -23.54 -9.34
CA LEU A 108 20.95 -22.93 -10.28
C LEU A 108 21.70 -21.80 -9.59
N ALA A 109 22.98 -21.64 -9.93
CA ALA A 109 23.73 -20.46 -9.54
C ALA A 109 24.65 -19.95 -10.65
N VAL A 110 24.77 -18.63 -10.78
CA VAL A 110 25.76 -17.96 -11.63
C VAL A 110 26.57 -17.01 -10.78
N VAL A 111 27.87 -17.25 -10.70
CA VAL A 111 28.81 -16.47 -9.87
C VAL A 111 29.77 -15.71 -10.78
N ARG A 112 29.85 -14.39 -10.60
CA ARG A 112 30.95 -13.60 -11.16
C ARG A 112 32.06 -13.52 -10.11
N ASP A 113 33.22 -14.06 -10.43
CA ASP A 113 34.42 -13.98 -9.60
C ASP A 113 35.62 -13.52 -10.43
N ASN A 114 36.12 -12.30 -10.15
CA ASN A 114 37.36 -11.75 -10.70
C ASN A 114 37.51 -11.88 -12.23
N GLY A 115 36.45 -11.58 -12.97
CA GLY A 115 36.45 -11.63 -14.43
C GLY A 115 36.15 -13.02 -15.02
N ALA A 116 35.60 -13.95 -14.24
CA ALA A 116 35.04 -15.20 -14.72
C ALA A 116 33.58 -15.36 -14.27
N LEU A 117 32.78 -16.05 -15.09
CA LEU A 117 31.45 -16.55 -14.72
C LEU A 117 31.53 -18.04 -14.46
N LEU A 118 31.13 -18.46 -13.27
CA LEU A 118 31.03 -19.85 -12.88
C LEU A 118 29.55 -20.23 -12.84
N PHE A 119 29.21 -21.36 -13.47
CA PHE A 119 27.84 -21.83 -13.57
C PHE A 119 27.69 -23.12 -12.76
N TYR A 120 26.68 -23.18 -11.90
CA TYR A 120 26.40 -24.32 -11.06
C TYR A 120 24.97 -24.82 -11.28
N ALA A 121 24.78 -26.13 -11.18
CA ALA A 121 23.47 -26.76 -11.05
C ALA A 121 23.54 -27.85 -9.97
N ASN A 122 22.65 -27.81 -8.98
CA ASN A 122 22.68 -28.66 -7.78
C ASN A 122 24.12 -28.76 -7.24
N HIS A 123 24.68 -27.63 -6.79
CA HIS A 123 26.06 -27.44 -6.28
C HIS A 123 27.23 -27.85 -7.20
N ILE A 124 26.99 -28.55 -8.30
CA ILE A 124 28.02 -29.02 -9.22
C ILE A 124 28.43 -27.89 -10.15
N LEU A 125 29.72 -27.56 -10.18
CA LEU A 125 30.28 -26.64 -11.17
C LEU A 125 30.18 -27.26 -12.56
N LEU A 126 29.36 -26.67 -13.43
CA LEU A 126 29.20 -27.08 -14.82
C LEU A 126 30.36 -26.60 -15.69
N GLY A 127 30.87 -25.40 -15.39
CA GLY A 127 31.96 -24.80 -16.15
C GLY A 127 32.20 -23.33 -15.82
N THR A 128 33.20 -22.77 -16.49
CA THR A 128 33.62 -21.39 -16.31
C THR A 128 33.73 -20.70 -17.67
N GLN A 129 33.24 -19.48 -17.77
CA GLN A 129 33.40 -18.60 -18.92
C GLN A 129 34.22 -17.36 -18.53
N SER A 130 35.31 -17.09 -19.26
CA SER A 130 36.11 -15.89 -19.03
C SER A 130 35.40 -14.64 -19.55
N ILE A 131 35.45 -13.56 -18.78
CA ILE A 131 35.03 -12.21 -19.15
C ILE A 131 36.29 -11.39 -19.39
N ALA A 132 36.62 -11.10 -20.64
CA ALA A 132 37.89 -10.46 -21.03
C ALA A 132 38.10 -9.08 -20.37
N ALA A 133 37.02 -8.34 -20.10
CA ALA A 133 37.02 -7.14 -19.28
C ALA A 133 35.79 -7.17 -18.39
N ILE A 134 35.93 -6.90 -17.08
CA ILE A 134 34.79 -6.88 -16.16
C ILE A 134 33.79 -5.83 -16.65
N ALA A 135 32.68 -6.31 -17.20
CA ALA A 135 31.63 -5.46 -17.74
C ALA A 135 30.85 -4.82 -16.59
N THR A 136 30.80 -3.48 -16.59
CA THR A 136 29.90 -2.71 -15.75
C THR A 136 28.47 -3.01 -16.15
N ILE A 137 27.68 -3.52 -15.22
CA ILE A 137 26.23 -3.61 -15.37
C ILE A 137 25.67 -2.19 -15.19
N SER A 138 25.23 -1.58 -16.29
CA SER A 138 25.01 -0.12 -16.41
C SER A 138 23.55 0.31 -16.16
N CYS A 139 22.68 -0.62 -15.75
CA CYS A 139 21.26 -0.37 -15.54
C CYS A 139 20.96 0.00 -14.09
N THR A 140 21.36 1.21 -13.70
CA THR A 140 21.30 1.72 -12.30
C THR A 140 20.02 2.48 -11.98
N SER A 141 18.93 2.22 -12.71
CA SER A 141 17.61 2.80 -12.44
C SER A 141 16.50 1.88 -12.93
N CYS A 142 16.80 0.59 -13.00
CA CYS A 142 15.97 -0.41 -13.68
C CYS A 142 15.32 -1.28 -12.62
N ASP A 143 14.02 -1.46 -12.75
CA ASP A 143 13.28 -2.37 -11.90
C ASP A 143 13.79 -3.80 -12.08
N LEU A 144 13.72 -4.57 -11.00
CA LEU A 144 14.03 -5.98 -11.02
C LEU A 144 12.74 -6.74 -11.36
N LEU A 145 12.78 -7.46 -12.48
CA LEU A 145 11.71 -8.35 -12.92
C LEU A 145 12.13 -9.79 -12.68
N MET A 146 11.25 -10.60 -12.11
CA MET A 146 11.41 -12.06 -12.07
C MET A 146 10.26 -12.68 -12.84
N GLY A 147 10.56 -13.65 -13.72
CA GLY A 147 9.55 -14.27 -14.56
C GLY A 147 9.42 -13.69 -15.98
N LYS A 148 10.08 -12.56 -16.31
CA LYS A 148 10.04 -12.03 -17.67
C LYS A 148 11.23 -11.14 -18.06
N THR A 149 11.37 -10.87 -19.36
CA THR A 149 12.18 -9.76 -19.88
C THR A 149 11.42 -8.44 -19.94
N ILE A 150 12.17 -7.34 -19.87
CA ILE A 150 11.62 -5.97 -19.97
C ILE A 150 10.96 -5.67 -21.32
N ASP A 151 11.35 -6.38 -22.38
CA ASP A 151 10.80 -6.26 -23.73
C ASP A 151 9.65 -7.24 -24.00
N ASP A 152 9.16 -7.95 -22.96
CA ASP A 152 8.02 -8.87 -23.03
C ASP A 152 8.19 -10.00 -24.09
N ASN A 153 9.44 -10.32 -24.47
CA ASN A 153 9.71 -11.38 -25.45
C ASN A 153 9.90 -12.77 -24.81
N ASN A 154 10.23 -12.85 -23.52
CA ASN A 154 10.62 -14.08 -22.86
C ASN A 154 10.02 -14.16 -21.46
N TYR A 155 9.03 -15.02 -21.28
CA TYR A 155 8.37 -15.28 -20.01
C TYR A 155 8.84 -16.60 -19.42
N PHE A 156 8.84 -16.70 -18.09
CA PHE A 156 9.15 -17.92 -17.38
C PHE A 156 7.94 -18.84 -17.35
N LYS A 157 8.18 -20.14 -17.50
CA LYS A 157 7.14 -21.16 -17.47
C LYS A 157 7.57 -22.32 -16.60
N GLY A 158 6.98 -22.39 -15.41
CA GLY A 158 7.38 -23.31 -14.34
C GLY A 158 7.33 -22.64 -12.98
N ALA A 159 7.99 -23.22 -11.99
CA ALA A 159 8.01 -22.70 -10.63
C ALA A 159 9.39 -22.12 -10.26
N LEU A 160 9.38 -20.95 -9.61
CA LEU A 160 10.54 -20.29 -9.02
C LEU A 160 10.45 -20.30 -7.50
N ASP A 161 11.58 -20.56 -6.87
CA ASP A 161 11.75 -20.61 -5.43
C ASP A 161 13.18 -20.15 -5.08
N GLU A 162 13.43 -19.74 -3.83
CA GLU A 162 14.76 -19.42 -3.30
C GLU A 162 15.60 -18.50 -4.21
N VAL A 163 15.01 -17.43 -4.75
CA VAL A 163 15.73 -16.48 -5.61
C VAL A 163 16.60 -15.58 -4.74
N ARG A 164 17.92 -15.63 -4.95
CA ARG A 164 18.91 -14.89 -4.17
C ARG A 164 19.82 -14.05 -5.05
N ILE A 165 20.16 -12.86 -4.57
CA ILE A 165 21.11 -11.94 -5.18
C ILE A 165 22.13 -11.55 -4.12
N TRP A 166 23.38 -11.92 -4.36
CA TRP A 166 24.52 -11.53 -3.54
C TRP A 166 25.39 -10.54 -4.30
N ASN A 167 25.76 -9.43 -3.67
CA ASN A 167 26.70 -8.45 -4.24
C ASN A 167 28.18 -8.83 -4.01
N THR A 168 28.44 -10.12 -3.80
CA THR A 168 29.76 -10.69 -3.59
C THR A 168 29.82 -12.10 -4.18
N THR A 169 31.05 -12.61 -4.37
CA THR A 169 31.29 -14.00 -4.78
C THR A 169 30.76 -14.96 -3.72
N ARG A 170 30.09 -16.03 -4.16
CA ARG A 170 29.71 -17.18 -3.32
C ARG A 170 30.63 -18.36 -3.61
N SER A 171 31.10 -19.03 -2.56
CA SER A 171 31.92 -20.24 -2.68
C SER A 171 31.04 -21.45 -3.00
N ALA A 172 31.64 -22.50 -3.60
CA ALA A 172 30.93 -23.75 -3.87
C ALA A 172 30.34 -24.39 -2.59
N ILE A 173 31.08 -24.36 -1.48
CA ILE A 173 30.60 -24.87 -0.18
C ILE A 173 29.37 -24.10 0.31
N ASN A 174 29.38 -22.78 0.12
CA ASN A 174 28.23 -21.94 0.50
C ASN A 174 27.02 -22.21 -0.38
N ILE A 175 27.21 -22.49 -1.67
CA ILE A 175 26.12 -22.86 -2.59
C ILE A 175 25.56 -24.23 -2.18
N GLU A 176 26.42 -25.22 -1.94
CA GLU A 176 26.04 -26.57 -1.49
C GLU A 176 25.27 -26.56 -0.16
N SER A 177 25.69 -25.72 0.78
CA SER A 177 25.07 -25.69 2.12
C SER A 177 23.62 -25.19 2.12
N TYR A 178 23.23 -24.41 1.11
CA TYR A 178 21.93 -23.74 1.07
C TYR A 178 21.09 -24.05 -0.17
N GLU A 179 21.50 -24.99 -1.03
CA GLU A 179 20.80 -25.22 -2.30
C GLU A 179 19.37 -25.74 -2.15
N THR A 180 19.08 -26.48 -1.07
CA THR A 180 17.78 -27.13 -0.81
C THR A 180 17.20 -26.73 0.55
N THR A 181 17.72 -25.67 1.14
CA THR A 181 17.30 -25.17 2.45
C THR A 181 17.22 -23.66 2.42
N CYS A 182 16.24 -23.09 3.13
CA CYS A 182 16.19 -21.64 3.31
C CYS A 182 17.41 -21.11 4.07
N LEU A 183 17.70 -19.83 3.85
CA LEU A 183 18.77 -19.14 4.56
C LEU A 183 18.39 -18.90 6.02
N ASP A 184 19.31 -19.24 6.93
CA ASP A 184 19.12 -18.96 8.35
C ASP A 184 19.34 -17.48 8.70
N SER A 185 19.11 -17.11 9.96
CA SER A 185 19.27 -15.73 10.42
C SER A 185 20.69 -15.17 10.27
N THR A 186 21.71 -16.02 10.24
CA THR A 186 23.10 -15.59 10.04
C THR A 186 23.36 -15.24 8.57
N ALA A 187 22.77 -16.00 7.65
CA ALA A 187 22.86 -15.73 6.23
C ALA A 187 21.99 -14.54 5.82
N THR A 188 20.77 -14.39 6.35
CA THR A 188 19.85 -13.30 5.98
C THR A 188 20.26 -11.94 6.54
N THR A 189 21.06 -11.90 7.61
CA THR A 189 21.64 -10.65 8.15
C THR A 189 22.95 -10.24 7.48
N ASN A 190 23.43 -11.04 6.51
CA ASN A 190 24.63 -10.70 5.76
C ASN A 190 24.34 -9.51 4.84
N THR A 191 25.10 -8.44 5.00
CA THR A 191 24.90 -7.20 4.22
C THR A 191 25.12 -7.39 2.71
N SER A 192 25.78 -8.47 2.30
CA SER A 192 25.97 -8.82 0.91
C SER A 192 24.79 -9.55 0.27
N LEU A 193 23.82 -10.06 1.05
CA LEU A 193 22.56 -10.59 0.52
C LEU A 193 21.63 -9.40 0.25
N VAL A 194 21.60 -8.95 -1.00
CA VAL A 194 20.83 -7.74 -1.39
C VAL A 194 19.42 -8.09 -1.89
N GLY A 195 19.20 -9.34 -2.30
CA GLY A 195 17.88 -9.86 -2.66
C GLY A 195 17.70 -11.29 -2.17
N TYR A 196 16.59 -11.60 -1.52
CA TYR A 196 16.19 -12.96 -1.16
C TYR A 196 14.67 -13.08 -1.16
N TRP A 197 14.12 -13.69 -2.21
CA TRP A 197 12.71 -14.03 -2.32
C TRP A 197 12.58 -15.55 -2.27
N ASN A 198 12.11 -16.07 -1.14
CA ASN A 198 11.84 -17.51 -0.98
C ASN A 198 10.41 -17.90 -1.26
N PHE A 199 9.51 -16.94 -1.52
CA PHE A 199 8.14 -17.24 -1.96
C PHE A 199 7.34 -18.12 -1.00
N GLU A 200 7.48 -17.86 0.29
CA GLU A 200 6.86 -18.61 1.38
C GLU A 200 5.63 -17.89 1.99
N GLU A 201 5.16 -16.83 1.34
CA GLU A 201 3.99 -16.07 1.77
C GLU A 201 2.67 -16.82 1.57
N ASN A 202 2.64 -17.82 0.67
CA ASN A 202 1.51 -18.67 0.30
C ASN A 202 0.28 -17.94 -0.29
N THR A 203 0.16 -16.62 -0.10
CA THR A 203 -1.00 -15.82 -0.48
C THR A 203 -0.62 -14.35 -0.68
N GLY A 204 -1.49 -13.60 -1.34
CA GLY A 204 -1.38 -12.14 -1.48
C GLY A 204 -0.61 -11.69 -2.72
N GLN A 205 -0.35 -10.38 -2.81
CA GLN A 205 0.20 -9.72 -3.99
C GLN A 205 1.70 -9.40 -3.89
N PHE A 206 2.38 -9.89 -2.84
CA PHE A 206 3.76 -9.52 -2.57
C PHE A 206 4.60 -10.72 -2.17
N ALA A 207 5.75 -10.85 -2.82
CA ALA A 207 6.87 -11.63 -2.34
C ALA A 207 7.84 -10.71 -1.61
N ASN A 208 8.19 -11.01 -0.37
CA ASN A 208 9.05 -10.15 0.43
C ASN A 208 10.52 -10.39 0.11
N ASN A 209 11.32 -9.31 0.09
CA ASN A 209 12.77 -9.44 0.13
C ASN A 209 13.21 -9.63 1.58
N LEU A 210 13.79 -10.79 1.88
CA LEU A 210 14.35 -11.14 3.19
C LEU A 210 15.86 -10.87 3.29
N GLY A 211 16.44 -10.22 2.27
CA GLY A 211 17.80 -9.71 2.28
C GLY A 211 17.96 -8.43 3.10
N ASN A 212 19.11 -7.79 2.98
CA ASN A 212 19.48 -6.59 3.74
C ASN A 212 18.79 -5.28 3.24
N ILE A 213 17.72 -5.40 2.46
CA ILE A 213 16.92 -4.26 1.99
C ILE A 213 15.46 -4.60 2.28
N ALA A 214 14.77 -3.72 3.00
CA ALA A 214 13.34 -3.84 3.22
C ALA A 214 12.56 -3.44 1.94
N CYS A 215 12.60 -4.31 0.93
CA CYS A 215 11.78 -4.19 -0.27
C CYS A 215 10.91 -5.43 -0.49
N TYR A 216 10.12 -5.39 -1.56
CA TYR A 216 9.21 -6.46 -1.96
C TYR A 216 9.13 -6.50 -3.48
N ALA A 217 8.78 -7.67 -4.02
CA ALA A 217 8.35 -7.80 -5.40
C ALA A 217 6.82 -7.94 -5.41
N ARG A 218 6.16 -7.07 -6.16
CA ARG A 218 4.72 -7.16 -6.41
C ARG A 218 4.47 -8.20 -7.50
N LEU A 219 3.44 -9.03 -7.36
CA LEU A 219 2.97 -9.90 -8.41
C LEU A 219 2.27 -9.03 -9.48
N GLY A 220 2.65 -9.20 -10.75
CA GLY A 220 2.09 -8.45 -11.87
C GLY A 220 2.25 -6.92 -11.81
N ASN A 221 1.41 -6.22 -12.57
CA ASN A 221 1.47 -4.76 -12.71
C ASN A 221 0.51 -3.99 -11.76
N THR A 222 -0.49 -4.66 -11.17
CA THR A 222 -1.47 -4.02 -10.29
C THR A 222 -1.33 -4.45 -8.83
N PHE A 223 -2.05 -3.76 -7.94
CA PHE A 223 -2.15 -4.12 -6.52
C PHE A 223 -3.24 -5.15 -6.23
N TYR A 224 -3.97 -5.59 -7.26
CA TYR A 224 -5.04 -6.56 -7.15
C TYR A 224 -4.65 -7.85 -7.86
N SER A 225 -5.16 -8.96 -7.36
CA SER A 225 -4.94 -10.24 -8.03
C SER A 225 -5.65 -10.24 -9.39
N ASP A 226 -4.90 -10.50 -10.45
CA ASP A 226 -5.41 -10.64 -11.80
C ASP A 226 -4.74 -11.80 -12.56
N GLY A 227 -5.02 -11.91 -13.85
CA GLY A 227 -4.56 -13.03 -14.68
C GLY A 227 -3.10 -12.95 -15.11
N ASN A 228 -2.41 -11.82 -14.87
CA ASN A 228 -0.98 -11.65 -15.18
C ASN A 228 -0.09 -11.88 -13.94
N ASP A 229 -0.65 -12.50 -12.90
CA ASP A 229 0.03 -12.77 -11.64
C ASP A 229 0.46 -14.23 -11.56
N PRO A 230 1.73 -14.49 -11.19
CA PRO A 230 2.12 -15.85 -10.88
C PRO A 230 1.33 -16.37 -9.67
N THR A 231 1.07 -17.67 -9.67
CA THR A 231 0.22 -18.31 -8.66
C THR A 231 1.05 -18.94 -7.55
N TRP A 232 0.64 -18.74 -6.30
CA TRP A 232 1.18 -19.46 -5.14
C TRP A 232 0.80 -20.95 -5.20
N THR A 233 1.80 -21.83 -5.19
CA THR A 233 1.59 -23.29 -5.14
C THR A 233 2.49 -23.94 -4.11
N THR A 234 2.18 -25.18 -3.71
CA THR A 234 3.02 -25.94 -2.78
C THR A 234 4.17 -26.62 -3.50
N THR A 235 5.34 -26.68 -2.88
CA THR A 235 6.54 -27.33 -3.42
C THR A 235 7.15 -28.33 -2.45
N SER A 236 8.00 -29.22 -2.98
CA SER A 236 8.86 -30.13 -2.21
C SER A 236 10.33 -30.00 -2.59
N CYS A 237 10.71 -28.94 -3.33
CA CYS A 237 12.08 -28.71 -3.78
C CYS A 237 13.01 -28.21 -2.67
N VAL A 238 12.44 -27.62 -1.61
CA VAL A 238 13.13 -27.02 -0.48
C VAL A 238 12.65 -27.67 0.82
N SER A 239 13.50 -27.68 1.85
CA SER A 239 13.18 -28.24 3.17
C SER A 239 12.00 -27.55 3.85
N SER A 240 11.03 -28.32 4.37
CA SER A 240 9.83 -27.80 5.06
C SER A 240 10.07 -27.13 6.42
N THR A 241 11.31 -26.84 6.79
CA THR A 241 11.70 -26.32 8.11
C THR A 241 11.96 -24.82 8.12
N CYS A 242 11.83 -24.14 6.98
CA CYS A 242 12.23 -22.74 6.76
C CYS A 242 11.66 -21.75 7.77
N TYR A 243 10.49 -22.05 8.35
CA TYR A 243 9.85 -21.20 9.36
C TYR A 243 9.37 -21.95 10.59
N SER A 244 9.98 -23.10 10.85
CA SER A 244 9.62 -23.95 12.01
C SER A 244 9.66 -23.20 13.36
N ASN A 245 10.33 -22.05 13.43
CA ASN A 245 10.51 -21.27 14.67
C ASN A 245 10.22 -19.76 14.55
N GLY A 246 9.44 -19.28 13.57
CA GLY A 246 8.97 -17.90 13.59
C GLY A 246 8.47 -17.36 12.25
N LEU A 247 7.29 -16.74 12.25
CA LEU A 247 6.65 -16.11 11.09
C LEU A 247 6.20 -14.69 11.45
N ALA A 248 6.45 -13.75 10.55
CA ALA A 248 5.89 -12.41 10.63
C ALA A 248 4.36 -12.47 10.53
N SER A 249 3.66 -11.91 11.50
CA SER A 249 2.21 -11.84 11.49
C SER A 249 1.73 -10.60 12.23
N PHE A 250 0.66 -9.98 11.75
CA PHE A 250 0.04 -8.84 12.40
C PHE A 250 -1.42 -8.66 12.01
N SER A 251 -2.15 -7.90 12.82
CA SER A 251 -3.53 -7.48 12.57
C SER A 251 -3.67 -5.96 12.62
N LEU A 252 -4.68 -5.46 11.91
CA LEU A 252 -5.08 -4.05 11.95
C LEU A 252 -6.29 -3.92 12.89
N SER A 253 -6.38 -2.82 13.64
CA SER A 253 -7.61 -2.50 14.38
C SER A 253 -8.79 -2.14 13.48
N ASP A 254 -8.51 -1.63 12.28
CA ASP A 254 -9.49 -1.32 11.25
C ASP A 254 -8.89 -1.63 9.86
N ASN A 255 -9.62 -2.39 9.04
CA ASN A 255 -9.22 -2.75 7.68
C ASN A 255 -9.79 -1.78 6.62
N ASN A 256 -10.66 -0.85 7.00
CA ASN A 256 -11.23 0.17 6.11
C ASN A 256 -11.17 1.57 6.74
N PRO A 257 -10.00 2.01 7.24
CA PRO A 257 -9.88 3.32 7.88
C PRO A 257 -10.11 4.44 6.87
N LYS A 258 -10.62 5.55 7.36
CA LYS A 258 -10.73 6.78 6.60
C LYS A 258 -9.50 7.64 6.80
N GLU A 259 -9.31 8.62 5.93
CA GLU A 259 -8.26 9.64 6.10
C GLU A 259 -8.27 10.23 7.53
N ALA A 260 -7.08 10.35 8.12
CA ALA A 260 -6.84 10.81 9.49
C ALA A 260 -7.28 9.86 10.63
N ASP A 261 -7.90 8.71 10.34
CA ASP A 261 -8.11 7.68 11.35
C ASP A 261 -6.76 7.10 11.80
N LEU A 262 -6.63 6.87 13.12
CA LEU A 262 -5.49 6.17 13.69
C LEU A 262 -5.75 4.67 13.67
N VAL A 263 -4.85 3.92 13.04
CA VAL A 263 -4.92 2.45 12.98
C VAL A 263 -3.83 1.86 13.88
N MET A 264 -4.21 0.89 14.71
CA MET A 264 -3.25 0.08 15.47
C MET A 264 -2.80 -1.10 14.61
N LEU A 265 -1.48 -1.17 14.38
CA LEU A 265 -0.78 -2.30 13.78
C LEU A 265 -0.30 -3.20 14.92
N ASN A 266 -1.04 -4.29 15.18
CA ASN A 266 -0.75 -5.20 16.29
C ASN A 266 0.12 -6.36 15.81
N ASN A 267 1.38 -6.42 16.25
CA ASN A 267 2.25 -7.57 15.95
C ASN A 267 1.74 -8.82 16.68
N THR A 268 1.50 -9.87 15.91
CA THR A 268 1.07 -11.20 16.37
C THR A 268 2.07 -12.28 15.95
N SER A 269 3.31 -11.90 15.65
CA SER A 269 4.39 -12.81 15.28
C SER A 269 4.76 -13.73 16.44
N ILE A 270 5.21 -14.93 16.12
CA ILE A 270 5.62 -15.93 17.10
C ILE A 270 7.14 -16.03 17.07
N ASN A 271 7.78 -16.10 18.25
CA ASN A 271 9.23 -16.30 18.40
C ASN A 271 10.10 -15.25 17.66
N SER A 272 9.62 -14.00 17.55
CA SER A 272 10.37 -12.89 16.98
C SER A 272 11.26 -12.21 18.02
N SER A 273 12.53 -11.98 17.68
CA SER A 273 13.52 -11.31 18.50
C SER A 273 13.64 -9.81 18.20
N VAL A 274 13.50 -9.42 16.92
CA VAL A 274 13.55 -8.03 16.48
C VAL A 274 12.45 -7.77 15.47
N VAL A 275 11.83 -6.60 15.53
CA VAL A 275 10.64 -6.22 14.76
C VAL A 275 10.86 -4.87 14.10
N TYR A 276 10.52 -4.77 12.82
CA TYR A 276 10.61 -3.54 12.03
C TYR A 276 9.35 -3.34 11.19
N TRP A 277 8.84 -2.10 11.19
CA TRP A 277 7.73 -1.70 10.35
C TRP A 277 8.24 -0.88 9.16
N ASN A 278 7.78 -1.22 7.96
CA ASN A 278 7.96 -0.43 6.76
C ASN A 278 6.58 -0.02 6.23
N ILE A 279 6.35 1.28 6.15
CA ILE A 279 5.10 1.86 5.64
C ILE A 279 5.43 2.72 4.43
N ASN A 280 4.94 2.34 3.26
CA ASN A 280 5.17 3.05 1.99
C ASN A 280 6.66 3.28 1.64
N GLY A 281 7.56 2.40 2.10
CA GLY A 281 9.00 2.52 1.90
C GLY A 281 9.74 3.20 3.07
N ASP A 282 9.03 3.88 3.96
CA ASP A 282 9.62 4.51 5.14
C ASP A 282 9.74 3.49 6.28
N THR A 283 10.98 3.17 6.65
CA THR A 283 11.27 2.27 7.77
C THR A 283 11.17 3.03 9.09
N THR A 284 10.29 2.58 9.98
CA THR A 284 10.18 3.10 11.35
C THR A 284 10.63 2.04 12.36
N VAL A 285 11.42 2.45 13.36
CA VAL A 285 12.14 1.55 14.25
C VAL A 285 11.29 1.11 15.46
N SER A 286 11.26 -0.22 15.67
CA SER A 286 11.08 -0.97 16.93
C SER A 286 10.01 -0.53 17.93
N VAL A 287 8.75 -0.79 17.62
CA VAL A 287 7.71 -1.01 18.63
C VAL A 287 7.01 -2.32 18.32
N ASP A 288 6.68 -3.11 19.35
CA ASP A 288 5.90 -4.34 19.17
C ASP A 288 4.60 -4.03 18.43
N SER A 289 3.88 -2.97 18.81
CA SER A 289 2.70 -2.51 18.05
C SER A 289 2.82 -1.01 17.78
N LEU A 290 2.40 -0.59 16.58
CA LEU A 290 2.52 0.78 16.10
C LEU A 290 1.13 1.39 15.88
N GLN A 291 0.92 2.62 16.37
CA GLN A 291 -0.23 3.43 15.97
C GLN A 291 0.18 4.35 14.83
N TYR A 292 -0.56 4.34 13.73
CA TYR A 292 -0.20 5.12 12.54
C TYR A 292 -1.42 5.78 11.90
N ALA A 293 -1.26 7.01 11.41
CA ALA A 293 -2.24 7.72 10.59
C ALA A 293 -1.81 7.62 9.13
N PHE A 294 -2.65 7.06 8.28
CA PHE A 294 -2.31 6.83 6.88
C PHE A 294 -2.76 7.98 5.96
N PRO A 295 -1.97 8.31 4.93
CA PRO A 295 -2.43 9.17 3.84
C PRO A 295 -3.51 8.49 2.99
N LEU A 296 -4.26 9.27 2.23
CA LEU A 296 -5.23 8.78 1.26
C LEU A 296 -4.64 7.84 0.20
N GLY A 297 -5.44 6.86 -0.21
CA GLY A 297 -5.13 5.91 -1.28
C GLY A 297 -4.55 4.61 -0.77
N MET A 298 -3.92 3.87 -1.68
CA MET A 298 -3.30 2.58 -1.38
C MET A 298 -2.02 2.77 -0.56
N ASN A 299 -1.98 2.13 0.61
CA ASN A 299 -0.83 2.10 1.48
C ASN A 299 -0.29 0.66 1.58
N VAL A 300 1.03 0.51 1.54
CA VAL A 300 1.72 -0.78 1.70
C VAL A 300 2.32 -0.84 3.10
N ILE A 301 1.95 -1.87 3.85
CA ILE A 301 2.41 -2.07 5.22
C ILE A 301 3.14 -3.41 5.28
N GLN A 302 4.42 -3.37 5.62
CA GLN A 302 5.24 -4.55 5.82
C GLN A 302 5.71 -4.63 7.28
N LEU A 303 5.57 -5.81 7.87
CA LEU A 303 6.18 -6.21 9.12
C LEU A 303 7.32 -7.18 8.82
N ALA A 304 8.54 -6.85 9.20
CA ALA A 304 9.68 -7.77 9.15
C ALA A 304 10.09 -8.17 10.57
N VAL A 305 10.33 -9.45 10.79
CA VAL A 305 10.78 -10.00 12.07
C VAL A 305 12.00 -10.91 11.90
N THR A 306 12.92 -10.84 12.86
CA THR A 306 14.01 -11.83 12.98
C THR A 306 13.62 -12.91 13.98
N SER A 307 13.97 -14.15 13.68
CA SER A 307 13.87 -15.30 14.58
C SER A 307 15.18 -16.08 14.57
N ALA A 308 15.29 -17.13 15.38
CA ALA A 308 16.45 -18.04 15.30
C ALA A 308 16.54 -18.73 13.92
N SER A 309 15.39 -19.01 13.29
CA SER A 309 15.31 -19.69 11.99
C SER A 309 15.60 -18.79 10.78
N GLY A 310 15.58 -17.46 10.92
CA GLY A 310 15.70 -16.56 9.77
C GLY A 310 14.93 -15.26 9.93
N LEU A 311 15.04 -14.42 8.89
CA LEU A 311 14.12 -13.30 8.66
C LEU A 311 12.81 -13.83 8.08
N SER A 312 11.69 -13.25 8.51
CA SER A 312 10.37 -13.45 7.92
C SER A 312 9.70 -12.09 7.77
N ALA A 313 8.89 -11.92 6.74
CA ALA A 313 8.16 -10.69 6.52
C ALA A 313 6.72 -10.98 6.08
N ARG A 314 5.83 -10.03 6.38
CA ARG A 314 4.44 -10.06 5.94
C ARG A 314 4.03 -8.68 5.46
N THR A 315 3.40 -8.64 4.29
CA THR A 315 2.94 -7.40 3.65
C THR A 315 1.43 -7.41 3.47
N ILE A 316 0.76 -6.32 3.80
CA ILE A 316 -0.68 -6.09 3.58
C ILE A 316 -0.87 -4.75 2.87
N LEU A 317 -1.92 -4.66 2.05
CA LEU A 317 -2.42 -3.42 1.48
C LEU A 317 -3.58 -2.85 2.29
N LEU A 318 -3.57 -1.53 2.44
CA LEU A 318 -4.64 -0.78 3.08
C LEU A 318 -5.11 0.35 2.16
N ASP A 319 -6.34 0.26 1.67
CA ASP A 319 -6.98 1.31 0.87
C ASP A 319 -7.65 2.32 1.80
N VAL A 320 -7.03 3.50 1.93
CA VAL A 320 -7.52 4.57 2.81
C VAL A 320 -8.36 5.53 1.98
N LYS A 321 -9.66 5.51 2.23
CA LYS A 321 -10.61 6.34 1.50
C LYS A 321 -10.89 7.63 2.24
N ARG A 322 -11.31 8.64 1.50
CA ARG A 322 -11.89 9.82 2.14
C ARG A 322 -13.12 9.38 2.95
N PRO A 323 -13.35 9.98 4.12
CA PRO A 323 -14.64 9.84 4.78
C PRO A 323 -15.74 10.16 3.78
N LYS A 324 -16.78 9.32 3.70
CA LYS A 324 -17.99 9.68 2.97
C LYS A 324 -18.52 10.98 3.58
N TYR A 325 -18.44 12.07 2.82
CA TYR A 325 -18.90 13.36 3.28
C TYR A 325 -20.44 13.37 3.36
N PRO A 326 -21.00 14.18 4.28
CA PRO A 326 -22.40 14.09 4.72
C PRO A 326 -23.50 14.30 3.66
N CYS A 327 -23.15 14.58 2.41
CA CYS A 327 -24.10 14.77 1.31
C CYS A 327 -24.24 13.56 0.37
N GLY A 328 -23.66 12.42 0.72
CA GLY A 328 -23.97 11.14 0.07
C GLY A 328 -23.34 10.89 -1.31
N ALA A 329 -22.65 11.86 -1.92
CA ALA A 329 -21.93 11.64 -3.17
C ALA A 329 -20.57 10.95 -2.92
N ASP A 330 -20.33 9.83 -3.60
CA ASP A 330 -19.16 8.98 -3.39
C ASP A 330 -17.85 9.52 -3.98
N GLU A 331 -17.83 10.66 -4.70
CA GLU A 331 -16.58 11.26 -5.17
C GLU A 331 -16.66 12.78 -5.29
N TYR A 332 -15.69 13.46 -4.66
CA TYR A 332 -15.39 14.86 -4.95
C TYR A 332 -13.90 15.01 -5.29
N THR A 333 -13.61 15.18 -6.57
CA THR A 333 -12.28 15.62 -7.04
C THR A 333 -12.18 17.14 -6.85
N ILE A 334 -11.75 17.59 -5.68
CA ILE A 334 -11.33 18.99 -5.49
C ILE A 334 -9.85 19.08 -5.89
N TRP A 335 -9.57 19.86 -6.94
CA TRP A 335 -8.23 20.09 -7.47
C TRP A 335 -7.34 20.86 -6.47
N LYS A 336 -6.10 20.37 -6.34
CA LYS A 336 -4.85 20.94 -5.80
C LYS A 336 -4.88 22.28 -5.04
N GLN A 337 -4.26 22.26 -3.86
CA GLN A 337 -3.75 23.42 -3.11
C GLN A 337 -3.06 24.45 -4.02
N SER A 338 -3.50 25.72 -3.95
CA SER A 338 -2.68 26.87 -4.34
C SER A 338 -2.17 27.56 -3.08
N ASN A 339 -0.85 27.71 -2.97
CA ASN A 339 -0.13 28.33 -1.85
C ASN A 339 -0.30 29.87 -1.81
N ASP A 340 -1.52 30.37 -1.58
CA ASP A 340 -1.74 31.82 -1.35
C ASP A 340 -2.42 32.07 0.01
N PRO A 341 -1.67 32.57 1.02
CA PRO A 341 -2.19 32.73 2.38
C PRO A 341 -3.17 33.90 2.58
N ASN A 342 -3.52 34.71 1.57
CA ASN A 342 -4.30 35.94 1.82
C ASN A 342 -5.45 36.25 0.83
N TYR A 343 -5.93 35.29 0.03
CA TYR A 343 -7.02 35.56 -0.93
C TYR A 343 -8.38 34.98 -0.52
N LEU A 344 -9.02 35.69 0.42
CA LEU A 344 -10.47 35.79 0.73
C LEU A 344 -11.39 34.62 0.34
N ARG A 345 -11.68 33.82 1.39
CA ARG A 345 -12.67 32.74 1.55
C ARG A 345 -14.11 33.16 1.23
N THR A 346 -14.93 32.17 0.85
CA THR A 346 -16.34 32.24 0.38
C THR A 346 -16.55 32.79 -1.04
N GLN A 347 -15.72 33.72 -1.51
CA GLN A 347 -15.79 34.19 -2.91
C GLN A 347 -15.35 33.12 -3.93
N SER A 348 -14.48 32.18 -3.56
CA SER A 348 -13.88 31.24 -4.52
C SER A 348 -14.80 30.09 -4.95
N LEU A 349 -15.75 29.63 -4.13
CA LEU A 349 -16.58 28.47 -4.48
C LEU A 349 -17.69 28.82 -5.47
N LEU A 350 -18.49 29.86 -5.19
CA LEU A 350 -19.56 30.32 -6.07
C LEU A 350 -19.03 31.04 -7.32
N TYR A 351 -17.98 31.86 -7.18
CA TYR A 351 -17.41 32.61 -8.33
C TYR A 351 -16.55 31.73 -9.25
N ARG A 352 -15.81 30.73 -8.73
CA ARG A 352 -15.05 29.79 -9.60
C ARG A 352 -15.96 28.73 -10.23
N ALA A 353 -17.02 28.30 -9.54
CA ALA A 353 -18.06 27.49 -10.18
C ALA A 353 -18.67 28.25 -11.36
N ALA A 354 -19.04 29.53 -11.18
CA ALA A 354 -19.61 30.36 -12.23
C ALA A 354 -18.62 30.74 -13.37
N SER A 355 -17.32 30.86 -13.11
CA SER A 355 -16.31 31.34 -14.08
C SER A 355 -15.48 30.25 -14.76
N ALA A 356 -15.46 29.01 -14.26
CA ALA A 356 -14.64 27.93 -14.82
C ALA A 356 -15.23 27.21 -16.04
N GLY A 357 -16.42 27.61 -16.51
CA GLY A 357 -17.11 26.91 -17.59
C GLY A 357 -17.59 25.54 -17.11
N PHE A 358 -18.83 25.49 -16.63
CA PHE A 358 -19.49 24.24 -16.26
C PHE A 358 -19.39 23.24 -17.42
N SER A 359 -18.79 22.08 -17.16
CA SER A 359 -18.94 20.95 -18.07
C SER A 359 -20.37 20.45 -17.93
N SER A 360 -21.16 20.56 -18.99
CA SER A 360 -22.52 20.03 -19.06
C SER A 360 -22.54 18.59 -18.52
N GLY A 361 -23.29 18.35 -17.44
CA GLY A 361 -23.54 17.02 -16.88
C GLY A 361 -22.91 16.67 -15.53
N LYS A 362 -22.24 17.59 -14.81
CA LYS A 362 -21.75 17.35 -13.44
C LYS A 362 -22.58 18.09 -12.38
N GLU A 363 -22.90 17.39 -11.29
CA GLU A 363 -23.61 17.92 -10.13
C GLU A 363 -22.64 18.19 -8.95
N TYR A 364 -22.87 19.28 -8.22
CA TYR A 364 -22.07 19.80 -7.12
C TYR A 364 -22.94 19.99 -5.87
N HIS A 365 -22.84 19.07 -4.90
CA HIS A 365 -23.43 19.14 -3.56
C HIS A 365 -22.62 20.00 -2.55
N ILE A 366 -23.23 21.05 -1.99
CA ILE A 366 -22.67 21.94 -0.97
C ILE A 366 -23.32 21.65 0.40
N PRO A 367 -22.56 21.18 1.40
CA PRO A 367 -23.08 20.96 2.76
C PRO A 367 -23.35 22.27 3.49
N VAL A 368 -24.53 22.38 4.11
CA VAL A 368 -24.94 23.53 4.93
C VAL A 368 -25.37 23.12 6.33
N ILE A 369 -25.16 24.03 7.27
CA ILE A 369 -25.67 23.97 8.65
C ILE A 369 -26.70 25.06 8.82
N PHE A 370 -27.92 24.69 9.22
CA PHE A 370 -28.91 25.64 9.69
C PHE A 370 -28.76 25.82 11.19
N HIS A 371 -28.47 27.05 11.60
CA HIS A 371 -28.44 27.44 12.99
C HIS A 371 -29.69 28.28 13.27
N VAL A 372 -30.56 27.70 14.10
CA VAL A 372 -31.84 28.28 14.45
C VAL A 372 -31.71 28.98 15.81
N ILE A 373 -31.98 30.28 15.85
CA ILE A 373 -32.01 31.07 17.07
C ILE A 373 -33.46 31.47 17.34
N ALA A 374 -34.02 31.01 18.46
CA ALA A 374 -35.37 31.35 18.88
C ALA A 374 -35.32 32.33 20.06
N ASN A 375 -35.82 33.56 19.86
CA ASN A 375 -35.96 34.51 20.96
C ASN A 375 -37.07 34.04 21.92
N ASN A 376 -36.72 33.85 23.20
CA ASN A 376 -37.64 33.61 24.32
C ASN A 376 -38.59 32.38 24.23
N GLN A 377 -38.32 31.38 23.39
CA GLN A 377 -39.09 30.12 23.43
C GLN A 377 -38.42 29.12 24.37
N ALA A 378 -39.12 28.77 25.47
CA ALA A 378 -38.59 27.94 26.55
C ALA A 378 -38.27 26.47 26.16
N THR A 379 -38.53 26.06 24.92
CA THR A 379 -38.23 24.71 24.44
C THR A 379 -37.74 24.73 22.99
N LEU A 380 -36.52 24.24 22.76
CA LEU A 380 -35.84 24.08 21.46
C LEU A 380 -36.60 23.19 20.45
N ASN A 381 -37.68 22.53 20.89
CA ASN A 381 -38.47 21.58 20.10
C ASN A 381 -39.39 22.22 19.03
N ALA A 382 -39.39 23.55 18.91
CA ALA A 382 -40.43 24.25 18.15
C ALA A 382 -40.11 24.51 16.67
N PHE A 383 -38.86 24.36 16.20
CA PHE A 383 -38.56 24.57 14.77
C PHE A 383 -38.84 23.29 13.96
N PRO A 384 -39.89 23.25 13.11
CA PRO A 384 -40.28 22.02 12.44
C PRO A 384 -39.25 21.63 11.38
N ALA A 385 -38.85 20.35 11.35
CA ALA A 385 -37.97 19.81 10.30
C ALA A 385 -38.49 20.13 8.87
N SER A 386 -39.81 20.23 8.70
CA SER A 386 -40.46 20.62 7.44
C SER A 386 -40.15 22.05 7.00
N ARG A 387 -39.95 23.00 7.92
CA ARG A 387 -39.53 24.38 7.60
C ARG A 387 -38.08 24.41 7.12
N ILE A 388 -37.20 23.65 7.75
CA ILE A 388 -35.78 23.58 7.36
C ILE A 388 -35.63 22.90 5.99
N GLN A 389 -36.40 21.84 5.75
CA GLN A 389 -36.48 21.22 4.44
C GLN A 389 -36.99 22.21 3.37
N ALA A 390 -38.01 23.01 3.67
CA ALA A 390 -38.50 24.02 2.73
C ALA A 390 -37.47 25.11 2.39
N GLN A 391 -36.62 25.50 3.34
CA GLN A 391 -35.52 26.44 3.08
C GLN A 391 -34.42 25.80 2.23
N LEU A 392 -34.07 24.55 2.51
CA LEU A 392 -33.12 23.77 1.69
C LEU A 392 -33.64 23.56 0.26
N ASP A 393 -34.93 23.25 0.11
CA ASP A 393 -35.59 23.11 -1.19
C ASP A 393 -35.61 24.43 -1.95
N THR A 394 -35.76 25.55 -1.25
CA THR A 394 -35.71 26.90 -1.85
C THR A 394 -34.31 27.23 -2.37
N LEU A 395 -33.26 26.94 -1.60
CA LEU A 395 -31.87 27.06 -2.06
C LEU A 395 -31.62 26.19 -3.29
N ASN A 396 -31.97 24.90 -3.21
CA ASN A 396 -31.81 23.96 -4.32
C ASN A 396 -32.56 24.40 -5.58
N LYS A 397 -33.81 24.85 -5.43
CA LYS A 397 -34.62 25.35 -6.55
C LYS A 397 -34.03 26.61 -7.19
N TYR A 398 -33.41 27.49 -6.40
CA TYR A 398 -32.83 28.72 -6.91
C TYR A 398 -31.55 28.44 -7.71
N PHE A 399 -30.63 27.65 -7.16
CA PHE A 399 -29.34 27.38 -7.79
C PHE A 399 -29.40 26.32 -8.90
N SER A 400 -30.38 25.42 -8.88
CA SER A 400 -30.65 24.49 -9.99
C SER A 400 -31.20 25.18 -11.25
N LYS A 401 -31.78 26.38 -11.13
CA LYS A 401 -32.44 27.09 -12.23
C LYS A 401 -31.48 27.61 -13.30
N ASP A 402 -30.21 27.80 -12.94
CA ASP A 402 -29.20 28.41 -13.82
C ASP A 402 -28.26 27.38 -14.48
N SER A 403 -28.62 26.08 -14.49
CA SER A 403 -27.81 25.00 -15.09
C SER A 403 -26.37 24.91 -14.53
N THR A 404 -26.16 25.41 -13.31
CA THR A 404 -24.88 25.40 -12.61
C THR A 404 -24.50 24.01 -12.08
N GLY A 405 -25.44 23.08 -12.06
CA GLY A 405 -25.26 21.77 -11.43
C GLY A 405 -25.11 21.86 -9.91
N ILE A 406 -25.40 22.99 -9.25
CA ILE A 406 -25.21 23.12 -7.80
C ILE A 406 -26.47 22.67 -7.05
N SER A 407 -26.31 21.79 -6.06
CA SER A 407 -27.30 21.43 -5.06
C SER A 407 -26.74 21.59 -3.64
N PHE A 408 -27.60 21.86 -2.68
CA PHE A 408 -27.31 22.02 -1.26
C PHE A 408 -27.90 20.86 -0.47
N CYS A 409 -27.25 20.49 0.61
CA CYS A 409 -27.59 19.34 1.46
C CYS A 409 -27.30 19.67 2.92
N LEU A 410 -28.07 19.09 3.85
CA LEU A 410 -27.76 19.19 5.27
C LEU A 410 -26.43 18.47 5.57
N ALA A 411 -25.53 19.15 6.26
CA ALA A 411 -24.33 18.51 6.79
C ALA A 411 -24.72 17.42 7.82
N GLN A 412 -23.85 16.44 8.09
CA GLN A 412 -24.04 15.41 9.12
C GLN A 412 -22.80 15.39 9.99
N GLU A 413 -22.96 15.00 11.26
CA GLU A 413 -21.81 14.82 12.15
C GLU A 413 -20.85 13.77 11.58
N PRO A 414 -19.52 13.98 11.64
CA PRO A 414 -18.56 12.94 11.29
C PRO A 414 -18.72 11.72 12.21
N LEU A 415 -18.60 10.53 11.62
CA LEU A 415 -18.90 9.24 12.28
C LEU A 415 -17.94 8.86 13.44
N SER A 416 -16.83 9.59 13.64
CA SER A 416 -15.89 9.39 14.75
C SER A 416 -15.51 10.73 15.39
N VAL A 417 -16.06 11.00 16.57
CA VAL A 417 -15.66 12.14 17.43
C VAL A 417 -15.01 11.55 18.67
N THR A 418 -13.71 11.23 18.59
CA THR A 418 -12.95 10.87 19.80
C THR A 418 -12.57 12.16 20.51
N ALA A 419 -12.93 12.23 21.80
CA ALA A 419 -12.80 13.42 22.64
C ALA A 419 -11.40 14.06 22.54
N GLY A 420 -11.32 15.26 21.98
CA GLY A 420 -10.05 15.99 21.92
C GLY A 420 -10.09 17.37 21.26
N SER A 421 -10.91 17.59 20.23
CA SER A 421 -10.87 18.89 19.51
C SER A 421 -12.08 19.24 18.64
N PHE A 422 -13.10 18.38 18.57
CA PHE A 422 -14.36 18.68 17.89
C PHE A 422 -15.51 18.73 18.89
N ILE A 423 -16.37 19.74 18.78
CA ILE A 423 -17.63 19.81 19.53
C ILE A 423 -18.65 18.96 18.78
N SER A 424 -19.14 17.88 19.40
CA SER A 424 -20.28 17.12 18.87
C SER A 424 -21.54 17.99 18.91
N TRP A 425 -22.36 17.90 17.87
CA TRP A 425 -23.55 18.74 17.72
C TRP A 425 -24.63 18.35 18.72
N GLY A 426 -24.53 17.14 19.31
CA GLY A 426 -25.30 16.72 20.47
C GLY A 426 -25.22 17.65 21.68
N GLN A 427 -24.18 18.50 21.79
CA GLN A 427 -24.13 19.55 22.83
C GLN A 427 -25.11 20.71 22.59
N PHE A 428 -25.61 20.86 21.37
CA PHE A 428 -26.58 21.88 20.95
C PHE A 428 -28.00 21.30 20.80
N GLY A 429 -28.26 20.12 21.37
CA GLY A 429 -29.61 19.55 21.49
C GLY A 429 -30.27 19.11 20.18
N SER A 430 -29.51 18.85 19.10
CA SER A 430 -30.10 18.44 17.82
C SER A 430 -30.39 16.93 17.75
N THR A 431 -31.52 16.57 17.13
CA THR A 431 -31.85 15.19 16.71
C THR A 431 -31.77 15.01 15.19
N VAL A 432 -31.51 16.10 14.47
CA VAL A 432 -31.49 16.15 13.01
C VAL A 432 -30.10 16.57 12.53
N PRO A 433 -29.43 15.77 11.70
CA PRO A 433 -28.13 16.13 11.13
C PRO A 433 -28.19 17.45 10.38
N GLY A 434 -27.21 18.34 10.59
CA GLY A 434 -27.12 19.59 9.81
C GLY A 434 -27.88 20.75 10.41
N ILE A 435 -28.46 20.56 11.61
CA ILE A 435 -29.17 21.58 12.35
C ILE A 435 -28.58 21.69 13.74
N THR A 436 -28.34 22.93 14.19
CA THR A 436 -27.89 23.23 15.56
C THR A 436 -28.85 24.22 16.20
N TYR A 437 -29.10 24.05 17.51
CA TYR A 437 -30.04 24.87 18.25
C TYR A 437 -29.36 25.49 19.48
N LEU A 438 -29.55 26.79 19.69
CA LEU A 438 -29.00 27.50 20.85
C LEU A 438 -30.08 28.35 21.52
N LEU A 439 -30.15 28.30 22.85
CA LEU A 439 -30.95 29.22 23.65
C LEU A 439 -30.09 30.45 23.91
N ASP A 440 -30.38 31.54 23.21
CA ASP A 440 -29.73 32.81 23.49
C ASP A 440 -30.38 33.44 24.74
N THR A 441 -29.58 33.74 25.76
CA THR A 441 -30.04 34.50 26.93
C THR A 441 -29.45 35.91 26.98
N LEU A 442 -28.53 36.27 26.08
CA LEU A 442 -27.85 37.57 26.06
C LEU A 442 -27.38 37.89 24.64
N GLU A 443 -28.06 38.83 23.97
CA GLU A 443 -27.66 39.45 22.68
C GLU A 443 -26.17 39.83 22.70
N GLN A 444 -25.27 39.01 22.13
CA GLN A 444 -23.89 39.45 22.01
C GLN A 444 -23.00 38.73 20.99
N TYR A 445 -23.44 38.50 19.75
CA TYR A 445 -22.49 38.24 18.66
C TYR A 445 -22.98 38.81 17.31
N ASP A 446 -22.41 39.94 16.90
CA ASP A 446 -22.65 40.63 15.63
C ASP A 446 -21.38 40.53 14.75
N PHE A 447 -21.46 39.92 13.56
CA PHE A 447 -20.39 39.98 12.56
C PHE A 447 -20.98 40.25 11.16
N THR A 448 -20.62 41.39 10.54
CA THR A 448 -21.29 41.94 9.34
C THR A 448 -20.35 42.21 8.14
N ASN A 449 -20.83 41.92 6.91
CA ASN A 449 -20.43 42.59 5.65
C ASN A 449 -21.59 42.57 4.61
N PRO A 450 -22.01 43.70 3.97
CA PRO A 450 -23.42 43.92 3.61
C PRO A 450 -23.82 43.80 2.12
N VAL A 451 -22.93 43.51 1.16
CA VAL A 451 -23.27 43.78 -0.27
C VAL A 451 -23.96 42.62 -1.01
N TYR A 452 -23.72 41.35 -0.64
CA TYR A 452 -24.29 40.18 -1.34
C TYR A 452 -25.26 39.34 -0.50
N VAL A 453 -25.40 39.68 0.79
CA VAL A 453 -26.38 39.12 1.72
C VAL A 453 -27.82 39.47 1.29
N ASN A 454 -28.02 40.66 0.71
CA ASN A 454 -29.33 41.18 0.35
C ASN A 454 -30.06 40.38 -0.75
N GLU A 455 -29.35 39.64 -1.61
CA GLU A 455 -29.99 38.88 -2.69
C GLU A 455 -30.44 37.47 -2.23
N LEU A 456 -29.69 36.85 -1.31
CA LEU A 456 -30.07 35.58 -0.65
C LEU A 456 -31.24 35.80 0.33
N MET A 457 -31.20 36.91 1.08
CA MET A 457 -32.24 37.35 2.02
C MET A 457 -33.57 37.68 1.34
N ARG A 458 -33.59 38.08 0.05
CA ARG A 458 -34.81 38.40 -0.69
C ARG A 458 -35.67 37.18 -1.05
N GLN A 459 -35.10 35.98 -0.97
CA GLN A 459 -35.70 34.75 -1.51
C GLN A 459 -36.12 33.75 -0.42
N LEU A 460 -35.65 33.93 0.83
CA LEU A 460 -36.02 33.12 1.98
C LEU A 460 -37.06 33.90 2.80
N PRO A 461 -38.31 33.42 2.95
CA PRO A 461 -39.29 34.11 3.78
C PRO A 461 -38.95 33.95 5.26
N PHE A 462 -38.88 35.08 5.98
CA PHE A 462 -38.70 35.13 7.45
C PHE A 462 -39.96 35.71 8.11
N ASP A 463 -40.31 35.17 9.28
CA ASP A 463 -41.29 35.78 10.19
C ASP A 463 -40.56 36.83 11.06
N ALA A 464 -41.22 37.94 11.42
CA ALA A 464 -40.57 39.18 11.92
C ALA A 464 -39.85 39.08 13.28
N GLU A 465 -39.81 37.91 13.93
CA GLU A 465 -39.28 37.71 15.29
C GLU A 465 -38.31 36.51 15.40
N GLU A 466 -37.80 35.98 14.29
CA GLU A 466 -36.91 34.79 14.25
C GLU A 466 -35.63 35.04 13.46
N TYR A 467 -34.49 34.45 13.88
CA TYR A 467 -33.22 34.51 13.16
C TYR A 467 -32.76 33.12 12.72
N LEU A 468 -32.47 32.96 11.42
CA LEU A 468 -31.93 31.72 10.86
C LEU A 468 -30.58 32.01 10.19
N ASN A 469 -29.53 31.46 10.77
CA ASN A 469 -28.18 31.55 10.21
C ASN A 469 -27.90 30.30 9.37
N ILE A 470 -27.41 30.50 8.15
CA ILE A 470 -26.96 29.41 7.27
C ILE A 470 -25.45 29.47 7.21
N TYR A 471 -24.78 28.42 7.67
CA TYR A 471 -23.34 28.27 7.53
C TYR A 471 -23.04 27.30 6.40
N ILE A 472 -22.15 27.71 5.48
CA ILE A 472 -21.59 26.83 4.46
C ILE A 472 -20.38 26.12 5.08
N VAL A 473 -20.36 24.79 5.00
CA VAL A 473 -19.23 24.01 5.53
C VAL A 473 -18.12 23.99 4.48
N ASP A 474 -17.17 24.93 4.57
CA ASP A 474 -16.05 25.07 3.62
C ASP A 474 -14.84 24.18 4.00
N THR A 475 -14.67 23.78 5.27
CA THR A 475 -13.53 22.91 5.68
C THR A 475 -13.75 22.31 7.08
N ILE A 476 -13.52 21.00 7.24
CA ILE A 476 -13.28 20.40 8.57
C ILE A 476 -11.79 20.59 8.87
N ILE A 477 -11.49 21.29 9.96
CA ILE A 477 -10.14 21.72 10.35
C ILE A 477 -9.32 20.54 10.89
N TYR A 478 -8.10 20.34 10.36
CA TYR A 478 -7.12 19.39 10.91
C TYR A 478 -6.53 19.87 12.26
N PRO A 479 -6.06 18.96 13.14
CA PRO A 479 -5.50 19.34 14.42
C PRO A 479 -4.24 20.21 14.25
N GLY A 480 -4.21 21.40 14.87
CA GLY A 480 -3.01 22.24 14.97
C GLY A 480 -3.03 23.58 14.23
N SER A 481 -4.10 23.92 13.52
CA SER A 481 -4.28 25.27 12.96
C SER A 481 -5.12 26.16 13.89
N SER A 482 -4.64 27.37 14.14
CA SER A 482 -5.38 28.37 14.90
C SER A 482 -6.65 28.77 14.15
N PHE A 483 -7.73 28.91 14.91
CA PHE A 483 -9.06 29.32 14.48
C PHE A 483 -8.98 30.58 13.59
N LEU A 484 -9.30 30.46 12.31
CA LEU A 484 -9.49 31.60 11.43
C LEU A 484 -10.85 31.49 10.76
N GLY A 485 -11.79 32.31 11.23
CA GLY A 485 -12.98 32.80 10.50
C GLY A 485 -14.14 31.84 10.25
N VAL A 486 -15.20 31.97 11.07
CA VAL A 486 -16.58 31.62 10.70
C VAL A 486 -17.25 32.93 10.25
N SER A 487 -17.88 32.97 9.08
CA SER A 487 -18.71 34.11 8.67
C SER A 487 -20.14 33.90 9.17
N SER A 488 -20.66 34.79 10.03
CA SER A 488 -22.07 34.80 10.42
C SER A 488 -22.93 35.57 9.42
N VAL A 489 -24.21 35.26 9.43
CA VAL A 489 -25.29 36.07 8.86
C VAL A 489 -25.98 36.72 10.05
N GLY A 490 -26.23 38.02 10.01
CA GLY A 490 -27.07 38.74 10.97
C GLY A 490 -28.41 39.10 10.31
N PRO A 491 -29.34 39.74 11.05
CA PRO A 491 -30.71 40.05 10.63
C PRO A 491 -30.91 40.51 9.18
#